data_AF-A0A4Q1AXP7-F1
#
_entry.id   AF-A0A4Q1AXP7-F1
#
_cell.length_a   1.000
_cell.length_b   1.000
_cell.length_c   1.000
_cell.angle_alpha   90.00
_cell.angle_beta   90.00
_cell.angle_gamma   90.00
#
_symmetry.space_group_name_H-M   'P 1'
#
loop_
_entity.id
_entity.type
_entity.pdbx_description
1 polymer ?
#
loop_
_entity_poly.entity_id
_entity_poly.type
_entity_poly.pdbx_seq_one_letter_code
_entity_poly.pdbx_strand_id
1 'polypeptide(L)'
;MKYTNIDFNNKNILITGAAGFIGSNLCFYFQENYPQANIIALDCFRSGETFSNGNLKSFGHFKNLLGFQGTVISGNINDKELLKDLENSYSFDYIFHQAAISDTTVQEQDLMIQTNVNAYEDLLKIAIKHKANMIYASSGATYGDSDRFEVGFESPNNVYGFSKVMMDNISYKYLKQGVDISIVGLKYFNVYGPREFFKNKTASMVVQFGHQILAGKTPKLFEGSDKILRDFVYIEDVIQANIKAASPKKSGVYNVGTGLARSFEDIVNILQKELEIDNGKEYIPNPFVGSYQFFTQANIDTTIANLDYEPRFTMEDGIKAYIPEIKRLFESEFKK
;
A
#
# COMPACT_ATOMS: atom_id res chain seq x y z
N MET A 1 -1.17 -12.67 14.00
CA MET A 1 -2.35 -13.55 13.83
C MET A 1 -2.23 -14.21 12.47
N LYS A 2 -2.47 -15.52 12.33
CA LYS A 2 -2.40 -16.16 11.01
C LYS A 2 -3.70 -15.92 10.23
N TYR A 3 -3.59 -15.43 9.00
CA TYR A 3 -4.73 -15.11 8.12
C TYR A 3 -5.06 -16.20 7.10
N THR A 4 -4.29 -17.29 7.07
CA THR A 4 -4.47 -18.41 6.15
C THR A 4 -4.00 -19.72 6.78
N ASN A 5 -4.47 -20.84 6.22
CA ASN A 5 -4.02 -22.20 6.56
C ASN A 5 -2.77 -22.63 5.78
N ILE A 6 -2.31 -21.83 4.81
CA ILE A 6 -1.04 -22.07 4.12
C ILE A 6 0.10 -21.97 5.13
N ASP A 7 0.97 -22.97 5.12
CA ASP A 7 2.25 -22.90 5.81
C ASP A 7 3.31 -22.30 4.88
N PHE A 8 3.76 -21.09 5.21
CA PHE A 8 4.84 -20.42 4.49
C PHE A 8 6.24 -20.78 5.02
N ASN A 9 6.36 -21.64 6.04
CA ASN A 9 7.66 -22.12 6.47
C ASN A 9 8.38 -22.86 5.33
N ASN A 10 9.69 -22.64 5.22
CA ASN A 10 10.55 -23.16 4.15
C ASN A 10 10.16 -22.69 2.73
N LYS A 11 9.35 -21.64 2.62
CA LYS A 11 9.04 -20.97 1.35
C LYS A 11 9.99 -19.80 1.12
N ASN A 12 10.37 -19.59 -0.14
CA ASN A 12 11.15 -18.44 -0.58
C ASN A 12 10.20 -17.32 -1.03
N ILE A 13 10.19 -16.21 -0.30
CA ILE A 13 9.23 -15.12 -0.49
C ILE A 13 9.99 -13.85 -0.86
N LEU A 14 9.77 -13.34 -2.07
CA LEU A 14 10.26 -12.02 -2.47
C LEU A 14 9.23 -10.96 -2.12
N ILE A 15 9.66 -9.91 -1.43
CA ILE A 15 8.85 -8.72 -1.15
C ILE A 15 9.59 -7.52 -1.76
N THR A 16 9.03 -6.93 -2.82
CA THR A 16 9.60 -5.69 -3.38
C THR A 16 8.97 -4.47 -2.72
N GLY A 17 9.71 -3.37 -2.58
CA GLY A 17 9.26 -2.20 -1.82
C GLY A 17 9.23 -2.48 -0.32
N ALA A 18 10.09 -3.41 0.12
CA ALA A 18 10.08 -3.96 1.47
C ALA A 18 10.44 -2.95 2.56
N ALA A 19 11.17 -1.87 2.24
CA ALA A 19 11.46 -0.80 3.19
C ALA A 19 10.35 0.27 3.22
N GLY A 20 9.34 0.15 2.36
CA GLY A 20 8.15 0.98 2.34
C GLY A 20 7.13 0.58 3.43
N PHE A 21 5.97 1.25 3.42
CA PHE A 21 4.92 1.05 4.41
C PHE A 21 4.33 -0.38 4.39
N ILE A 22 3.71 -0.79 3.29
CA ILE A 22 3.02 -2.09 3.22
C ILE A 22 4.03 -3.24 3.16
N GLY A 23 5.10 -3.09 2.36
CA GLY A 23 6.14 -4.11 2.21
C GLY A 23 6.82 -4.47 3.54
N SER A 24 7.11 -3.50 4.40
CA SER A 24 7.71 -3.79 5.70
C SER A 24 6.74 -4.50 6.64
N ASN A 25 5.47 -4.11 6.67
CA ASN A 25 4.45 -4.83 7.45
C ASN A 25 4.29 -6.29 6.97
N LEU A 26 4.38 -6.55 5.67
CA LEU A 26 4.43 -7.93 5.14
C LEU A 26 5.67 -8.69 5.62
N CYS A 27 6.86 -8.05 5.58
CA CYS A 27 8.09 -8.66 6.06
C CYS A 27 7.96 -9.13 7.52
N PHE A 28 7.44 -8.26 8.40
CA PHE A 28 7.24 -8.59 9.81
C PHE A 28 6.14 -9.64 10.01
N TYR A 29 5.04 -9.55 9.26
CA TYR A 29 4.00 -10.58 9.32
C TYR A 29 4.58 -11.97 9.03
N PHE A 30 5.36 -12.12 7.95
CA PHE A 30 5.96 -13.41 7.62
C PHE A 30 6.98 -13.85 8.69
N GLN A 31 7.85 -12.95 9.12
CA GLN A 31 8.85 -13.27 10.14
C GLN A 31 8.23 -13.76 11.46
N GLU A 32 7.17 -13.12 11.91
CA GLU A 32 6.52 -13.42 13.20
C GLU A 32 5.67 -14.69 13.14
N ASN A 33 5.02 -14.96 12.01
CA ASN A 33 4.04 -16.05 11.91
C ASN A 33 4.63 -17.31 11.24
N TYR A 34 5.73 -17.17 10.49
CA TYR A 34 6.41 -18.22 9.73
C TYR A 34 7.94 -18.04 9.82
N PRO A 35 8.54 -18.26 11.01
CA PRO A 35 9.94 -17.95 11.27
C PRO A 35 10.95 -18.79 10.46
N GLN A 36 10.51 -19.87 9.79
CA GLN A 36 11.34 -20.65 8.87
C GLN A 36 11.12 -20.27 7.40
N ALA A 37 10.29 -19.27 7.09
CA ALA A 37 10.20 -18.72 5.74
C ALA A 37 11.50 -17.99 5.40
N ASN A 38 12.01 -18.19 4.19
CA ASN A 38 13.11 -17.41 3.67
C ASN A 38 12.56 -16.15 3.02
N ILE A 39 12.65 -15.01 3.71
CA ILE A 39 12.09 -13.74 3.27
C ILE A 39 13.21 -12.90 2.64
N ILE A 40 13.04 -12.54 1.37
CA ILE A 40 13.92 -11.68 0.60
C ILE A 40 13.25 -10.31 0.44
N ALA A 41 13.76 -9.31 1.13
CA ALA A 41 13.29 -7.93 1.08
C ALA A 41 14.11 -7.15 0.04
N LEU A 42 13.48 -6.75 -1.07
CA LEU A 42 14.08 -5.90 -2.10
C LEU A 42 13.55 -4.48 -2.01
N ASP A 43 14.43 -3.49 -1.91
CA ASP A 43 14.05 -2.08 -1.96
C ASP A 43 15.20 -1.24 -2.53
N CYS A 44 14.91 -0.15 -3.24
CA CYS A 44 15.95 0.77 -3.70
C CYS A 44 16.42 1.72 -2.59
N PHE A 45 15.68 1.77 -1.47
CA PHE A 45 15.79 2.71 -0.37
C PHE A 45 15.71 4.17 -0.84
N ARG A 46 15.42 5.07 0.09
CA ARG A 46 15.42 6.49 -0.22
C ARG A 46 16.83 7.06 -0.29
N SER A 47 17.04 7.92 -1.27
CA SER A 47 18.17 8.85 -1.35
C SER A 47 17.65 10.27 -1.06
N GLY A 48 18.51 11.29 -1.24
CA GLY A 48 18.09 12.69 -1.24
C GLY A 48 17.44 13.14 -2.56
N GLU A 49 17.31 12.27 -3.55
CA GLU A 49 16.73 12.64 -4.84
C GLU A 49 15.23 12.85 -4.77
N THR A 50 14.75 13.89 -5.46
CA THR A 50 13.35 14.25 -5.52
C THR A 50 12.83 14.25 -6.96
N PHE A 51 11.51 14.12 -7.10
CA PHE A 51 10.79 14.52 -8.30
C PHE A 51 10.64 16.05 -8.37
N SER A 52 10.10 16.55 -9.47
CA SER A 52 9.78 17.96 -9.70
C SER A 52 8.78 18.54 -8.70
N ASN A 53 7.92 17.69 -8.09
CA ASN A 53 7.01 18.11 -7.02
C ASN A 53 7.70 18.25 -5.64
N GLY A 54 9.00 17.98 -5.55
CA GLY A 54 9.80 18.06 -4.33
C GLY A 54 9.68 16.86 -3.39
N ASN A 55 8.87 15.84 -3.72
CA ASN A 55 8.81 14.59 -2.97
C ASN A 55 9.95 13.66 -3.39
N LEU A 56 10.38 12.79 -2.46
CA LEU A 56 11.46 11.84 -2.70
C LEU A 56 11.10 10.85 -3.80
N LYS A 57 12.10 10.43 -4.58
CA LYS A 57 11.92 9.38 -5.61
C LYS A 57 11.54 8.02 -5.03
N SER A 58 12.02 7.73 -3.83
CA SER A 58 11.65 6.56 -3.03
C SER A 58 11.42 6.97 -1.59
N PHE A 59 10.42 6.36 -0.95
CA PHE A 59 10.14 6.55 0.48
C PHE A 59 10.65 5.38 1.34
N GLY A 60 11.24 4.35 0.73
CA GLY A 60 11.74 3.17 1.43
C GLY A 60 12.78 3.56 2.48
N HIS A 61 12.60 3.13 3.73
CA HIS A 61 13.48 3.55 4.82
C HIS A 61 13.88 2.40 5.73
N PHE A 62 15.17 2.32 6.06
CA PHE A 62 15.71 1.26 6.91
C PHE A 62 15.02 1.18 8.29
N LYS A 63 14.53 2.29 8.85
CA LYS A 63 13.83 2.27 10.15
C LYS A 63 12.54 1.44 10.11
N ASN A 64 11.93 1.25 8.95
CA ASN A 64 10.78 0.36 8.80
C ASN A 64 11.16 -1.13 8.90
N LEU A 65 12.44 -1.46 8.74
CA LEU A 65 12.99 -2.82 8.79
C LEU A 65 13.84 -3.08 10.05
N LEU A 66 13.84 -2.19 11.04
CA LEU A 66 14.54 -2.43 12.31
C LEU A 66 13.96 -3.65 13.03
N GLY A 67 14.78 -4.68 13.22
CA GLY A 67 14.37 -5.98 13.79
C GLY A 67 13.98 -7.03 12.75
N PHE A 68 14.04 -6.71 11.46
CA PHE A 68 13.92 -7.72 10.40
C PHE A 68 15.21 -8.55 10.32
N GLN A 69 15.06 -9.86 10.22
CA GLN A 69 16.14 -10.86 10.25
C GLN A 69 16.31 -11.59 8.91
N GLY A 70 15.42 -11.35 7.95
CA GLY A 70 15.53 -11.92 6.60
C GLY A 70 16.62 -11.25 5.76
N THR A 71 16.72 -11.69 4.50
CA THR A 71 17.70 -11.14 3.57
C THR A 71 17.23 -9.79 3.06
N VAL A 72 18.09 -8.78 3.09
CA VAL A 72 17.82 -7.45 2.51
C VAL A 72 18.70 -7.25 1.29
N ILE A 73 18.08 -6.88 0.17
CA ILE A 73 18.74 -6.55 -1.09
C ILE A 73 18.44 -5.08 -1.39
N SER A 74 19.48 -4.27 -1.48
CA SER A 74 19.39 -2.88 -1.93
C SER A 74 19.49 -2.85 -3.45
N GLY A 75 18.44 -2.43 -4.14
CA GLY A 75 18.44 -2.38 -5.60
C GLY A 75 17.17 -1.84 -6.23
N ASN A 76 17.26 -1.39 -7.47
CA ASN A 76 16.15 -0.79 -8.22
C ASN A 76 15.50 -1.84 -9.12
N ILE A 77 14.17 -1.98 -9.08
CA ILE A 77 13.45 -2.92 -9.94
C ILE A 77 13.55 -2.59 -11.44
N ASN A 78 14.00 -1.39 -11.80
CA ASN A 78 14.30 -1.03 -13.19
C ASN A 78 15.64 -1.60 -13.69
N ASP A 79 16.50 -2.08 -12.79
CA ASP A 79 17.79 -2.66 -13.14
C ASP A 79 17.63 -4.10 -13.64
N LYS A 80 17.85 -4.28 -14.94
CA LYS A 80 17.66 -5.58 -15.61
C LYS A 80 18.70 -6.61 -15.20
N GLU A 81 19.92 -6.20 -14.88
CA GLU A 81 20.95 -7.14 -14.44
C GLU A 81 20.65 -7.60 -13.02
N LEU A 82 20.22 -6.70 -12.13
CA LEU A 82 19.74 -7.08 -10.80
C LEU A 82 18.56 -8.07 -10.87
N LEU A 83 17.56 -7.81 -11.72
CA LEU A 83 16.42 -8.71 -11.87
C LEU A 83 16.84 -10.09 -12.40
N LYS A 84 17.81 -10.13 -13.32
CA LYS A 84 18.38 -11.38 -13.83
C LYS A 84 19.19 -12.12 -12.77
N ASP A 85 19.94 -11.40 -11.93
CA ASP A 85 20.66 -11.99 -10.80
C ASP A 85 19.70 -12.56 -9.76
N LEU A 86 18.60 -11.85 -9.45
CA LEU A 86 17.52 -12.35 -8.58
C LEU A 86 16.88 -13.62 -9.16
N GLU A 87 16.59 -13.63 -10.46
CA GLU A 87 16.04 -14.80 -11.16
C GLU A 87 16.99 -16.00 -11.07
N ASN A 88 18.30 -15.81 -11.18
CA ASN A 88 19.26 -16.91 -11.18
C ASN A 88 19.66 -17.37 -9.77
N SER A 89 19.66 -16.46 -8.78
CA SER A 89 20.19 -16.72 -7.44
C SER A 89 19.15 -17.32 -6.48
N TYR A 90 17.87 -17.21 -6.81
CA TYR A 90 16.77 -17.64 -5.95
C TYR A 90 15.77 -18.49 -6.71
N SER A 91 14.99 -19.28 -5.98
CA SER A 91 13.81 -19.97 -6.50
C SER A 91 12.62 -19.54 -5.65
N PHE A 92 11.77 -18.65 -6.18
CA PHE A 92 10.69 -18.04 -5.41
C PHE A 92 9.43 -18.90 -5.45
N ASP A 93 8.74 -19.03 -4.31
CA ASP A 93 7.40 -19.61 -4.24
C ASP A 93 6.33 -18.51 -4.32
N TYR A 94 6.63 -17.32 -3.81
CA TYR A 94 5.71 -16.17 -3.77
C TYR A 94 6.47 -14.87 -4.05
N ILE A 95 5.84 -13.98 -4.81
CA ILE A 95 6.30 -12.61 -5.01
C ILE A 95 5.20 -11.64 -4.58
N PHE A 96 5.47 -10.85 -3.55
CA PHE A 96 4.65 -9.73 -3.09
C PHE A 96 5.23 -8.43 -3.63
N HIS A 97 4.69 -7.96 -4.74
CA HIS A 97 5.19 -6.77 -5.43
C HIS A 97 4.54 -5.49 -4.88
N GLN A 98 5.25 -4.77 -3.99
CA GLN A 98 4.79 -3.50 -3.40
C GLN A 98 5.64 -2.30 -3.85
N ALA A 99 6.76 -2.52 -4.55
CA ALA A 99 7.59 -1.43 -5.10
C ALA A 99 6.83 -0.65 -6.17
N ALA A 100 6.76 0.67 -6.01
CA ALA A 100 6.21 1.59 -7.01
C ALA A 100 6.66 3.02 -6.69
N ILE A 101 6.61 3.88 -7.71
CA ILE A 101 6.40 5.31 -7.48
C ILE A 101 4.92 5.45 -7.12
N SER A 102 4.63 5.74 -5.85
CA SER A 102 3.28 5.68 -5.28
C SER A 102 2.59 7.04 -5.12
N ASP A 103 3.31 8.13 -5.38
CA ASP A 103 2.78 9.49 -5.22
C ASP A 103 1.96 9.88 -6.45
N THR A 104 0.67 10.14 -6.24
CA THR A 104 -0.30 10.47 -7.29
C THR A 104 -0.06 11.85 -7.91
N THR A 105 0.78 12.69 -7.30
CA THR A 105 1.06 14.06 -7.74
C THR A 105 2.30 14.16 -8.64
N VAL A 106 3.10 13.08 -8.75
CA VAL A 106 4.29 13.01 -9.62
C VAL A 106 3.90 13.12 -11.10
N GLN A 107 4.64 13.92 -11.85
CA GLN A 107 4.34 14.25 -13.26
C GLN A 107 5.32 13.61 -14.25
N GLU A 108 6.39 12.98 -13.78
CA GLU A 108 7.42 12.30 -14.57
C GLU A 108 6.86 10.99 -15.17
N GLN A 109 6.06 11.15 -16.22
CA GLN A 109 5.25 10.04 -16.77
C GLN A 109 6.10 8.88 -17.29
N ASP A 110 7.19 9.16 -18.01
CA ASP A 110 8.09 8.13 -18.53
C ASP A 110 8.66 7.25 -17.40
N LEU A 111 9.21 7.86 -16.36
CA LEU A 111 9.76 7.14 -15.22
C LEU A 111 8.68 6.38 -14.42
N MET A 112 7.46 6.94 -14.33
CA MET A 112 6.31 6.25 -13.74
C MET A 112 5.97 4.97 -14.52
N ILE A 113 5.94 5.02 -15.85
CA ILE A 113 5.66 3.83 -16.68
C ILE A 113 6.79 2.81 -16.60
N GLN A 114 8.06 3.25 -16.65
CA GLN A 114 9.20 2.35 -16.49
C GLN A 114 9.14 1.60 -15.15
N THR A 115 8.94 2.34 -14.06
CA THR A 115 8.99 1.77 -12.70
C THR A 115 7.74 0.97 -12.34
N ASN A 116 6.54 1.47 -12.63
CA ASN A 116 5.32 0.80 -12.19
C ASN A 116 4.84 -0.27 -13.18
N VAL A 117 5.07 -0.10 -14.49
CA VAL A 117 4.52 -0.98 -15.53
C VAL A 117 5.58 -1.93 -16.08
N ASN A 118 6.69 -1.41 -16.60
CA ASN A 118 7.68 -2.26 -17.27
C ASN A 118 8.39 -3.18 -16.27
N ALA A 119 8.86 -2.64 -15.15
CA ALA A 119 9.49 -3.43 -14.10
C ALA A 119 8.53 -4.45 -13.45
N TYR A 120 7.23 -4.14 -13.39
CA TYR A 120 6.22 -5.10 -12.97
C TYR A 120 6.13 -6.29 -13.94
N GLU A 121 6.12 -6.04 -15.25
CA GLU A 121 6.08 -7.13 -16.23
C GLU A 121 7.35 -8.01 -16.16
N ASP A 122 8.52 -7.42 -15.94
CA ASP A 122 9.75 -8.20 -15.75
C ASP A 122 9.66 -9.11 -14.51
N LEU A 123 9.19 -8.58 -13.38
CA LEU A 123 8.98 -9.36 -12.16
C LEU A 123 7.90 -10.44 -12.34
N LEU A 124 6.85 -10.17 -13.13
CA LEU A 124 5.83 -11.16 -13.46
C LEU A 124 6.42 -12.30 -14.31
N LYS A 125 7.31 -11.99 -15.25
CA LYS A 125 8.04 -13.03 -16.03
C LYS A 125 8.90 -13.90 -15.12
N ILE A 126 9.59 -13.31 -14.13
CA ILE A 126 10.33 -14.07 -13.10
C ILE A 126 9.38 -14.98 -12.32
N ALA A 127 8.24 -14.45 -11.86
CA ALA A 127 7.24 -15.24 -11.14
C ALA A 127 6.77 -16.45 -11.95
N ILE A 128 6.41 -16.25 -13.22
CA ILE A 128 5.98 -17.33 -14.12
C ILE A 128 7.09 -18.36 -14.30
N LYS A 129 8.34 -17.93 -14.52
CA LYS A 129 9.49 -18.84 -14.67
C LYS A 129 9.71 -19.69 -13.42
N HIS A 130 9.56 -19.12 -12.24
CA HIS A 130 9.74 -19.81 -10.96
C HIS A 130 8.52 -20.60 -10.51
N LYS A 131 7.39 -20.50 -11.23
CA LYS A 131 6.08 -20.95 -10.76
C LYS A 131 5.68 -20.33 -9.41
N ALA A 132 6.11 -19.09 -9.19
CA ALA A 132 5.79 -18.32 -7.99
C ALA A 132 4.43 -17.63 -8.14
N ASN A 133 3.59 -17.69 -7.11
CA ASN A 133 2.36 -16.89 -7.11
C ASN A 133 2.70 -15.40 -7.01
N MET A 134 2.09 -14.59 -7.87
CA MET A 134 2.28 -13.14 -7.92
C MET A 134 1.12 -12.43 -7.23
N ILE A 135 1.44 -11.65 -6.20
CA ILE A 135 0.51 -10.77 -5.49
C ILE A 135 1.06 -9.35 -5.59
N TYR A 136 0.33 -8.44 -6.22
CA TYR A 136 0.84 -7.09 -6.48
C TYR A 136 -0.11 -5.99 -6.01
N ALA A 137 0.48 -4.87 -5.60
CA ALA A 137 -0.23 -3.66 -5.24
C ALA A 137 -0.76 -2.94 -6.48
N SER A 138 -2.08 -2.97 -6.67
CA SER A 138 -2.82 -2.03 -7.52
C SER A 138 -3.32 -0.86 -6.65
N SER A 139 -4.28 -0.06 -7.12
CA SER A 139 -4.75 1.11 -6.38
C SER A 139 -6.20 1.46 -6.64
N GLY A 140 -6.92 1.97 -5.63
CA GLY A 140 -8.21 2.65 -5.84
C GLY A 140 -8.11 3.88 -6.75
N ALA A 141 -6.90 4.44 -6.94
CA ALA A 141 -6.65 5.54 -7.89
C ALA A 141 -6.92 5.16 -9.35
N THR A 142 -7.08 3.87 -9.68
CA THR A 142 -7.51 3.44 -11.02
C THR A 142 -8.91 3.93 -11.37
N TYR A 143 -9.75 4.20 -10.36
CA TYR A 143 -11.11 4.66 -10.58
C TYR A 143 -11.18 6.13 -10.99
N GLY A 144 -10.24 6.97 -10.54
CA GLY A 144 -10.16 8.39 -10.91
C GLY A 144 -11.51 9.10 -10.89
N ASP A 145 -12.03 9.42 -12.07
CA ASP A 145 -13.27 10.20 -12.27
C ASP A 145 -14.55 9.34 -12.29
N SER A 146 -14.43 8.03 -12.03
CA SER A 146 -15.58 7.11 -11.94
C SER A 146 -16.41 7.37 -10.68
N ASP A 147 -17.72 7.21 -10.80
CA ASP A 147 -18.69 7.18 -9.70
C ASP A 147 -18.90 5.75 -9.15
N ARG A 148 -18.27 4.75 -9.79
CA ARG A 148 -18.33 3.33 -9.41
C ARG A 148 -16.95 2.79 -9.06
N PHE A 149 -16.83 2.24 -7.86
CA PHE A 149 -15.59 1.68 -7.32
C PHE A 149 -15.63 0.15 -7.36
N GLU A 150 -15.93 -0.38 -8.54
CA GLU A 150 -16.03 -1.80 -8.85
C GLU A 150 -15.05 -2.13 -9.98
N VAL A 151 -14.35 -3.25 -9.88
CA VAL A 151 -13.37 -3.68 -10.91
C VAL A 151 -14.06 -3.75 -12.27
N GLY A 152 -13.49 -3.08 -13.27
CA GLY A 152 -14.09 -2.89 -14.61
C GLY A 152 -14.62 -1.47 -14.87
N PHE A 153 -14.70 -0.61 -13.84
CA PHE A 153 -15.12 0.80 -13.95
C PHE A 153 -13.95 1.77 -13.78
N GLU A 154 -12.73 1.36 -14.16
CA GLU A 154 -11.54 2.20 -14.07
C GLU A 154 -11.61 3.41 -15.03
N SER A 155 -11.37 4.61 -14.51
CA SER A 155 -11.27 5.86 -15.26
C SER A 155 -10.17 6.75 -14.68
N PRO A 156 -8.88 6.35 -14.80
CA PRO A 156 -7.78 7.02 -14.12
C PRO A 156 -7.59 8.46 -14.63
N ASN A 157 -7.37 9.40 -13.72
CA ASN A 157 -7.21 10.84 -14.03
C ASN A 157 -5.78 11.38 -13.80
N ASN A 158 -4.83 10.48 -13.49
CA ASN A 158 -3.42 10.80 -13.31
C ASN A 158 -2.53 9.63 -13.75
N VAL A 159 -1.24 9.89 -13.99
CA VAL A 159 -0.31 8.88 -14.52
C VAL A 159 -0.08 7.70 -13.57
N TYR A 160 -0.15 7.93 -12.26
CA TYR A 160 -0.06 6.85 -11.28
C TYR A 160 -1.26 5.89 -11.41
N GLY A 161 -2.47 6.41 -11.40
CA GLY A 161 -3.70 5.64 -11.61
C GLY A 161 -3.66 4.87 -12.94
N PHE A 162 -3.24 5.53 -14.02
CA PHE A 162 -3.06 4.90 -15.32
C PHE A 162 -2.04 3.75 -15.27
N SER A 163 -0.89 3.94 -14.62
CA SER A 163 0.14 2.90 -14.47
C SER A 163 -0.41 1.65 -13.77
N LYS A 164 -1.26 1.81 -12.76
CA LYS A 164 -1.90 0.68 -12.06
C LYS A 164 -2.93 -0.03 -12.93
N VAL A 165 -3.71 0.68 -13.75
CA VAL A 165 -4.57 0.05 -14.77
C VAL A 165 -3.74 -0.76 -15.78
N MET A 166 -2.57 -0.26 -16.18
CA MET A 166 -1.69 -0.99 -17.10
C MET A 166 -1.13 -2.27 -16.48
N MET A 167 -0.75 -2.26 -15.20
CA MET A 167 -0.38 -3.48 -14.46
C MET A 167 -1.54 -4.50 -14.45
N ASP A 168 -2.76 -4.03 -14.18
CA ASP A 168 -3.97 -4.87 -14.19
C ASP A 168 -4.22 -5.48 -15.57
N ASN A 169 -4.07 -4.71 -16.65
CA ASN A 169 -4.23 -5.20 -18.02
C ASN A 169 -3.17 -6.24 -18.40
N ILE A 170 -1.92 -6.03 -18.00
CA ILE A 170 -0.83 -7.01 -18.19
C ILE A 170 -1.18 -8.31 -17.47
N SER A 171 -1.64 -8.24 -16.23
CA SER A 171 -2.07 -9.41 -15.46
C SER A 171 -3.16 -10.20 -16.18
N TYR A 172 -4.21 -9.51 -16.65
CA TYR A 172 -5.29 -10.17 -17.39
C TYR A 172 -4.83 -10.79 -18.71
N LYS A 173 -3.83 -10.19 -19.39
CA LYS A 173 -3.23 -10.77 -20.59
C LYS A 173 -2.56 -12.11 -20.29
N TYR A 174 -1.73 -12.20 -19.24
CA TYR A 174 -1.07 -13.45 -18.86
C TYR A 174 -2.07 -14.50 -18.33
N LEU A 175 -3.09 -14.08 -17.57
CA LEU A 175 -4.16 -14.99 -17.14
C LEU A 175 -4.92 -15.61 -18.32
N LYS A 176 -5.22 -14.83 -19.37
CA LYS A 176 -5.84 -15.33 -20.61
C LYS A 176 -4.95 -16.31 -21.39
N GLN A 177 -3.62 -16.24 -21.20
CA GLN A 177 -2.68 -17.18 -21.80
C GLN A 177 -2.58 -18.51 -21.05
N GLY A 178 -3.23 -18.65 -19.88
CA GLY A 178 -3.27 -19.89 -19.12
C GLY A 178 -1.97 -20.22 -18.40
N VAL A 179 -1.30 -19.21 -17.83
CA VAL A 179 -0.11 -19.42 -17.00
C VAL A 179 -0.41 -20.29 -15.76
N ASP A 180 0.56 -21.12 -15.37
CA ASP A 180 0.48 -22.09 -14.26
C ASP A 180 0.85 -21.46 -12.90
N ILE A 181 0.39 -20.23 -12.64
CA ILE A 181 0.56 -19.51 -11.37
C ILE A 181 -0.72 -18.73 -11.03
N SER A 182 -0.91 -18.43 -9.75
CA SER A 182 -1.90 -17.41 -9.36
C SER A 182 -1.34 -16.01 -9.58
N ILE A 183 -2.16 -15.11 -10.14
CA ILE A 183 -1.84 -13.68 -10.27
C ILE A 183 -2.98 -12.89 -9.64
N VAL A 184 -2.68 -12.13 -8.59
CA VAL A 184 -3.67 -11.36 -7.85
C VAL A 184 -3.25 -9.90 -7.72
N GLY A 185 -4.08 -9.00 -8.23
CA GLY A 185 -3.92 -7.55 -8.07
C GLY A 185 -4.81 -7.01 -6.97
N LEU A 186 -4.25 -6.24 -6.04
CA LEU A 186 -4.99 -5.70 -4.90
C LEU A 186 -5.08 -4.18 -5.01
N LYS A 187 -6.26 -3.65 -5.33
CA LYS A 187 -6.53 -2.21 -5.39
C LYS A 187 -6.75 -1.67 -3.98
N TYR A 188 -5.69 -1.11 -3.39
CA TYR A 188 -5.77 -0.56 -2.03
C TYR A 188 -6.51 0.78 -1.98
N PHE A 189 -7.33 0.97 -0.95
CA PHE A 189 -8.06 2.21 -0.65
C PHE A 189 -7.52 2.87 0.62
N ASN A 190 -6.87 4.04 0.49
CA ASN A 190 -6.42 4.91 1.59
C ASN A 190 -5.90 4.18 2.84
N VAL A 191 -4.86 3.35 2.65
CA VAL A 191 -4.26 2.56 3.73
C VAL A 191 -3.61 3.47 4.78
N TYR A 192 -3.81 3.15 6.06
CA TYR A 192 -3.15 3.82 7.19
C TYR A 192 -2.68 2.82 8.26
N GLY A 193 -1.68 3.20 9.07
CA GLY A 193 -1.16 2.38 10.17
C GLY A 193 0.37 2.41 10.35
N PRO A 194 0.90 1.59 11.27
CA PRO A 194 2.34 1.54 11.59
C PRO A 194 3.27 1.43 10.36
N ARG A 195 4.44 2.07 10.43
CA ARG A 195 5.50 2.12 9.37
C ARG A 195 5.21 3.04 8.17
N GLU A 196 4.12 3.80 8.17
CA GLU A 196 3.84 4.78 7.10
C GLU A 196 4.55 6.14 7.24
N PHE A 197 5.06 6.46 8.43
CA PHE A 197 5.61 7.78 8.78
C PHE A 197 6.66 8.32 7.78
N PHE A 198 7.52 7.43 7.26
CA PHE A 198 8.60 7.81 6.34
C PHE A 198 8.15 8.12 4.91
N LYS A 199 6.84 8.05 4.63
CA LYS A 199 6.21 8.56 3.41
C LYS A 199 6.12 10.10 3.38
N ASN A 200 6.64 10.79 4.40
CA ASN A 200 6.66 12.24 4.53
C ASN A 200 5.25 12.83 4.30
N LYS A 201 5.12 13.83 3.42
CA LYS A 201 3.85 14.51 3.10
C LYS A 201 2.78 13.58 2.49
N THR A 202 3.15 12.38 2.07
CA THR A 202 2.24 11.37 1.48
C THR A 202 1.82 10.28 2.47
N ALA A 203 2.21 10.40 3.75
CA ALA A 203 1.65 9.58 4.83
C ALA A 203 0.16 9.91 5.04
N SER A 204 -0.60 8.99 5.63
CA SER A 204 -2.03 9.18 5.87
C SER A 204 -2.31 10.40 6.75
N MET A 205 -3.51 10.97 6.61
CA MET A 205 -3.96 12.05 7.48
C MET A 205 -4.08 11.61 8.94
N VAL A 206 -4.16 10.31 9.23
CA VAL A 206 -4.19 9.78 10.59
C VAL A 206 -2.89 10.12 11.34
N VAL A 207 -1.72 9.78 10.78
CA VAL A 207 -0.45 10.11 11.44
C VAL A 207 -0.14 11.61 11.38
N GLN A 208 -0.48 12.28 10.26
CA GLN A 208 -0.25 13.72 10.14
C GLN A 208 -1.05 14.52 11.16
N PHE A 209 -2.35 14.25 11.32
CA PHE A 209 -3.16 14.91 12.34
C PHE A 209 -2.77 14.46 13.76
N GLY A 210 -2.44 13.18 13.96
CA GLY A 210 -1.98 12.70 15.27
C GLY A 210 -0.76 13.48 15.78
N HIS A 211 0.23 13.72 14.92
CA HIS A 211 1.40 14.53 15.27
C HIS A 211 1.10 16.02 15.40
N GLN A 212 0.19 16.58 14.62
CA GLN A 212 -0.27 17.96 14.81
C GLN A 212 -0.95 18.15 16.17
N ILE A 213 -1.86 17.25 16.54
CA ILE A 213 -2.58 17.28 17.83
C ILE A 213 -1.59 17.18 18.99
N LEU A 214 -0.67 16.22 18.94
CA LEU A 214 0.38 16.05 19.95
C LEU A 214 1.33 17.26 20.05
N ALA A 215 1.52 18.01 18.95
CA ALA A 215 2.29 19.26 18.93
C ALA A 215 1.50 20.48 19.44
N GLY A 216 0.28 20.31 19.94
CA GLY A 216 -0.59 21.41 20.36
C GLY A 216 -1.11 22.26 19.20
N LYS A 217 -1.09 21.74 17.97
CA LYS A 217 -1.61 22.43 16.78
C LYS A 217 -3.05 22.01 16.52
N THR A 218 -3.87 22.96 16.08
CA THR A 218 -5.21 22.69 15.59
C THR A 218 -5.16 22.02 14.21
N PRO A 219 -5.79 20.84 14.04
CA PRO A 219 -5.93 20.20 12.73
C PRO A 219 -6.64 21.11 11.73
N LYS A 220 -6.06 21.22 10.52
CA LYS A 220 -6.64 21.98 9.40
C LYS A 220 -7.33 21.03 8.44
N LEU A 221 -8.62 21.22 8.25
CA LEU A 221 -9.48 20.46 7.33
C LEU A 221 -9.90 21.37 6.18
N PHE A 222 -10.15 20.82 5.00
CA PHE A 222 -10.76 21.61 3.93
C PHE A 222 -12.22 21.91 4.25
N GLU A 223 -12.73 23.06 3.79
CA GLU A 223 -14.17 23.33 3.80
C GLU A 223 -14.93 22.19 3.11
N GLY A 224 -16.00 21.69 3.75
CA GLY A 224 -16.75 20.52 3.27
C GLY A 224 -16.08 19.18 3.57
N SER A 225 -15.05 19.14 4.43
CA SER A 225 -14.36 17.90 4.80
C SER A 225 -15.23 16.87 5.52
N ASP A 226 -16.37 17.27 6.07
CA ASP A 226 -17.46 16.41 6.57
C ASP A 226 -18.12 15.61 5.43
N LYS A 227 -18.07 16.12 4.20
CA LYS A 227 -18.64 15.53 2.98
C LYS A 227 -17.60 14.89 2.07
N ILE A 228 -16.31 15.13 2.33
CA ILE A 228 -15.22 14.46 1.63
C ILE A 228 -15.02 13.11 2.29
N LEU A 229 -15.51 12.06 1.63
CA LEU A 229 -15.47 10.69 2.15
C LEU A 229 -14.45 9.84 1.42
N ARG A 230 -13.79 8.97 2.18
CA ARG A 230 -12.85 7.96 1.70
C ARG A 230 -13.03 6.68 2.48
N ASP A 231 -12.90 5.56 1.79
CA ASP A 231 -12.71 4.26 2.43
C ASP A 231 -11.26 4.19 2.91
N PHE A 232 -11.10 4.23 4.24
CA PHE A 232 -9.81 4.13 4.92
C PHE A 232 -9.66 2.74 5.51
N VAL A 233 -8.71 1.96 4.99
CA VAL A 233 -8.46 0.60 5.45
C VAL A 233 -7.24 0.55 6.37
N TYR A 234 -7.37 -0.13 7.50
CA TYR A 234 -6.24 -0.32 8.40
C TYR A 234 -5.25 -1.32 7.82
N ILE A 235 -3.94 -1.10 8.05
CA ILE A 235 -2.87 -1.91 7.46
C ILE A 235 -3.04 -3.42 7.70
N GLU A 236 -3.53 -3.85 8.85
CA GLU A 236 -3.74 -5.27 9.15
C GLU A 236 -4.72 -5.95 8.19
N ASP A 237 -5.76 -5.25 7.74
CA ASP A 237 -6.70 -5.78 6.75
C ASP A 237 -6.04 -5.88 5.36
N VAL A 238 -5.13 -4.94 5.03
CA VAL A 238 -4.32 -5.04 3.79
C VAL A 238 -3.35 -6.21 3.84
N ILE A 239 -2.72 -6.46 4.99
CA ILE A 239 -1.89 -7.65 5.20
C ILE A 239 -2.74 -8.91 5.03
N GLN A 240 -3.92 -8.96 5.67
CA GLN A 240 -4.86 -10.07 5.51
C GLN A 240 -5.18 -10.35 4.04
N ALA A 241 -5.49 -9.31 3.25
CA ALA A 241 -5.80 -9.45 1.83
C ALA A 241 -4.61 -10.02 1.03
N ASN A 242 -3.39 -9.56 1.28
CA ASN A 242 -2.18 -10.09 0.64
C ASN A 242 -1.97 -11.57 0.97
N ILE A 243 -2.10 -11.93 2.24
CA ILE A 243 -1.87 -13.31 2.68
C ILE A 243 -2.92 -14.26 2.13
N LYS A 244 -4.18 -13.84 2.07
CA LYS A 244 -5.26 -14.61 1.45
C LYS A 244 -5.11 -14.71 -0.08
N ALA A 245 -4.62 -13.66 -0.72
CA ALA A 245 -4.31 -13.65 -2.16
C ALA A 245 -3.21 -14.64 -2.57
N ALA A 246 -2.46 -15.23 -1.63
CA ALA A 246 -1.47 -16.27 -1.93
C ALA A 246 -2.08 -17.60 -2.38
N SER A 247 -3.35 -17.88 -2.05
CA SER A 247 -4.11 -19.03 -2.55
C SER A 247 -5.55 -18.60 -2.85
N PRO A 248 -5.75 -17.85 -3.94
CA PRO A 248 -7.07 -17.36 -4.27
C PRO A 248 -7.93 -18.49 -4.83
N LYS A 249 -9.25 -18.42 -4.64
CA LYS A 249 -10.19 -19.30 -5.37
C LYS A 249 -10.16 -19.01 -6.87
N LYS A 250 -9.82 -17.77 -7.24
CA LYS A 250 -9.70 -17.30 -8.61
C LYS A 250 -8.65 -16.19 -8.69
N SER A 251 -7.74 -16.27 -9.66
CA SER A 251 -6.85 -15.16 -10.01
C SER A 251 -7.65 -13.98 -10.58
N GLY A 252 -7.18 -12.76 -10.32
CA GLY A 252 -7.87 -11.56 -10.78
C GLY A 252 -7.44 -10.31 -10.01
N VAL A 253 -8.13 -9.21 -10.29
CA VAL A 253 -7.93 -7.95 -9.58
C VAL A 253 -9.10 -7.71 -8.62
N TYR A 254 -8.80 -7.27 -7.42
CA TYR A 254 -9.75 -7.15 -6.31
C TYR A 254 -9.57 -5.84 -5.55
N ASN A 255 -10.67 -5.27 -5.08
CA ASN A 255 -10.62 -4.10 -4.20
C ASN A 255 -10.29 -4.51 -2.76
N VAL A 256 -9.43 -3.74 -2.12
CA VAL A 256 -9.08 -3.92 -0.71
C VAL A 256 -9.35 -2.61 0.01
N GLY A 257 -10.54 -2.55 0.60
CA GLY A 257 -11.05 -1.49 1.46
C GLY A 257 -11.91 -2.09 2.57
N THR A 258 -12.63 -1.24 3.28
CA THR A 258 -13.62 -1.66 4.29
C THR A 258 -15.02 -1.77 3.69
N GLY A 259 -15.27 -1.13 2.55
CA GLY A 259 -16.60 -0.94 1.98
C GLY A 259 -17.41 0.15 2.68
N LEU A 260 -16.81 0.91 3.60
CA LEU A 260 -17.44 1.96 4.39
C LEU A 260 -16.64 3.25 4.30
N ALA A 261 -17.17 4.26 3.61
CA ALA A 261 -16.49 5.55 3.52
C ALA A 261 -16.66 6.38 4.80
N ARG A 262 -15.61 7.11 5.17
CA ARG A 262 -15.54 7.99 6.35
C ARG A 262 -14.92 9.33 5.97
N SER A 263 -15.14 10.35 6.79
CA SER A 263 -14.64 11.70 6.55
C SER A 263 -13.24 11.91 7.15
N PHE A 264 -12.52 12.94 6.69
CA PHE A 264 -11.30 13.36 7.40
C PHE A 264 -11.61 13.99 8.76
N GLU A 265 -12.84 14.50 8.95
CA GLU A 265 -13.30 14.99 10.25
C GLU A 265 -13.45 13.85 11.26
N ASP A 266 -13.93 12.67 10.83
CA ASP A 266 -13.97 11.46 11.65
C ASP A 266 -12.59 11.13 12.20
N ILE A 267 -11.56 11.19 11.36
CA ILE A 267 -10.16 10.95 11.77
C ILE A 267 -9.77 11.89 12.91
N VAL A 268 -10.03 13.19 12.77
CA VAL A 268 -9.70 14.18 13.81
C VAL A 268 -10.47 13.90 15.10
N ASN A 269 -11.78 13.65 15.01
CA ASN A 269 -12.62 13.35 16.18
C ASN A 269 -12.11 12.14 16.95
N ILE A 270 -11.80 11.04 16.24
CA ILE A 270 -11.31 9.81 16.85
C ILE A 270 -9.93 10.04 17.46
N LEU A 271 -9.01 10.70 16.75
CA LEU A 271 -7.67 11.00 17.27
C LEU A 271 -7.72 11.85 18.54
N GLN A 272 -8.51 12.94 18.56
CA GLN A 272 -8.62 13.79 19.74
C GLN A 272 -9.18 13.02 20.94
N LYS A 273 -10.16 12.15 20.70
CA LYS A 273 -10.72 11.27 21.73
C LYS A 273 -9.68 10.28 22.26
N GLU A 274 -8.99 9.54 21.39
CA GLU A 274 -8.03 8.50 21.80
C GLU A 274 -6.71 9.08 22.35
N LEU A 275 -6.36 10.32 21.99
CA LEU A 275 -5.23 11.06 22.56
C LEU A 275 -5.58 11.80 23.84
N GLU A 276 -6.88 11.97 24.15
CA GLU A 276 -7.39 12.80 25.24
C GLU A 276 -6.92 14.27 25.14
N ILE A 277 -6.88 14.81 23.90
CA ILE A 277 -6.44 16.17 23.59
C ILE A 277 -7.42 16.78 22.60
N ASP A 278 -8.06 17.91 22.96
CA ASP A 278 -8.93 18.67 22.07
C ASP A 278 -8.30 20.01 21.69
N ASN A 279 -7.83 20.10 20.44
CA ASN A 279 -7.26 21.34 19.87
C ASN A 279 -8.27 22.05 18.95
N GLY A 280 -9.54 21.61 18.94
CA GLY A 280 -10.56 22.06 18.00
C GLY A 280 -10.26 21.64 16.55
N LYS A 281 -10.91 22.32 15.61
CA LYS A 281 -10.74 22.12 14.16
C LYS A 281 -10.77 23.47 13.46
N GLU A 282 -9.94 23.66 12.44
CA GLU A 282 -9.96 24.82 11.57
C GLU A 282 -10.31 24.37 10.15
N TYR A 283 -11.33 24.98 9.54
CA TYR A 283 -11.65 24.75 8.13
C TYR A 283 -10.96 25.81 7.27
N ILE A 284 -10.27 25.37 6.21
CA ILE A 284 -9.56 26.22 5.27
C ILE A 284 -10.09 25.99 3.84
N PRO A 285 -10.01 27.00 2.94
CA PRO A 285 -10.44 26.83 1.56
C PRO A 285 -9.72 25.65 0.88
N ASN A 286 -10.46 24.86 0.10
CA ASN A 286 -9.87 23.77 -0.69
C ASN A 286 -9.14 24.36 -1.91
N PRO A 287 -7.81 24.23 -2.04
CA PRO A 287 -7.08 24.79 -3.19
C PRO A 287 -7.25 23.95 -4.48
N PHE A 288 -7.91 22.79 -4.41
CA PHE A 288 -8.04 21.81 -5.51
C PHE A 288 -9.46 21.71 -6.08
N VAL A 289 -10.24 22.80 -6.03
CA VAL A 289 -11.61 22.83 -6.57
C VAL A 289 -11.62 22.38 -8.03
N GLY A 290 -12.40 21.33 -8.34
CA GLY A 290 -12.57 20.79 -9.70
C GLY A 290 -11.69 19.59 -10.05
N SER A 291 -10.61 19.32 -9.31
CA SER A 291 -9.75 18.12 -9.48
C SER A 291 -9.70 17.22 -8.23
N TYR A 292 -10.34 17.66 -7.15
CA TYR A 292 -10.39 16.92 -5.90
C TYR A 292 -11.46 15.82 -5.94
N GLN A 293 -11.07 14.57 -5.68
CA GLN A 293 -12.01 13.47 -5.54
C GLN A 293 -12.82 13.66 -4.24
N PHE A 294 -14.15 13.60 -4.28
CA PHE A 294 -14.96 13.85 -3.08
C PHE A 294 -15.40 12.57 -2.37
N PHE A 295 -15.46 11.44 -3.08
CA PHE A 295 -15.98 10.19 -2.54
C PHE A 295 -15.20 9.00 -3.11
N THR A 296 -14.85 8.02 -2.28
CA THR A 296 -14.40 6.69 -2.71
C THR A 296 -14.89 5.63 -1.72
N GLN A 297 -15.50 4.55 -2.19
CA GLN A 297 -15.93 3.43 -1.35
C GLN A 297 -15.77 2.10 -2.07
N ALA A 298 -14.91 1.20 -1.59
CA ALA A 298 -14.64 -0.04 -2.30
C ALA A 298 -15.89 -0.94 -2.36
N ASN A 299 -16.27 -1.43 -3.55
CA ASN A 299 -17.05 -2.66 -3.59
C ASN A 299 -16.08 -3.83 -3.37
N ILE A 300 -16.27 -4.56 -2.26
CA ILE A 300 -15.39 -5.66 -1.83
C ILE A 300 -16.04 -7.05 -2.01
N ASP A 301 -17.21 -7.15 -2.65
CA ASP A 301 -17.98 -8.39 -2.75
C ASP A 301 -17.17 -9.50 -3.45
N THR A 302 -16.48 -9.13 -4.53
CA THR A 302 -15.63 -10.07 -5.28
C THR A 302 -14.40 -10.49 -4.48
N THR A 303 -13.85 -9.60 -3.66
CA THR A 303 -12.71 -9.86 -2.77
C THR A 303 -13.11 -10.86 -1.69
N ILE A 304 -14.27 -10.67 -1.05
CA ILE A 304 -14.83 -11.61 -0.08
C ILE A 304 -15.05 -12.97 -0.75
N ALA A 305 -15.73 -13.00 -1.90
CA ALA A 305 -16.10 -14.25 -2.57
C ALA A 305 -14.88 -15.08 -2.99
N ASN A 306 -13.84 -14.45 -3.54
CA ASN A 306 -12.72 -15.14 -4.19
C ASN A 306 -11.47 -15.24 -3.33
N LEU A 307 -11.27 -14.34 -2.36
CA LEU A 307 -10.11 -14.34 -1.47
C LEU A 307 -10.49 -14.64 -0.02
N ASP A 308 -11.77 -14.83 0.31
CA ASP A 308 -12.25 -14.92 1.70
C ASP A 308 -11.87 -13.69 2.54
N TYR A 309 -11.60 -12.54 1.92
CA TYR A 309 -11.22 -11.31 2.61
C TYR A 309 -12.33 -10.86 3.57
N GLU A 310 -11.96 -10.41 4.76
CA GLU A 310 -12.88 -9.98 5.81
C GLU A 310 -12.25 -8.78 6.53
N PRO A 311 -12.60 -7.52 6.21
CA PRO A 311 -12.08 -6.38 6.95
C PRO A 311 -12.51 -6.46 8.42
N ARG A 312 -11.56 -6.39 9.35
CA ARG A 312 -11.79 -6.60 10.80
C ARG A 312 -11.72 -5.33 11.62
N PHE A 313 -11.18 -4.25 11.07
CA PHE A 313 -10.98 -3.02 11.80
C PHE A 313 -11.95 -1.95 11.34
N THR A 314 -12.73 -1.42 12.28
CA THR A 314 -13.37 -0.12 12.08
C THR A 314 -12.30 0.98 12.06
N MET A 315 -12.66 2.20 11.64
CA MET A 315 -11.73 3.34 11.71
C MET A 315 -11.33 3.62 13.18
N GLU A 316 -12.27 3.50 14.10
CA GLU A 316 -12.06 3.64 15.53
C GLU A 316 -11.04 2.61 16.05
N ASP A 317 -11.22 1.33 15.71
CA ASP A 317 -10.31 0.25 16.13
C ASP A 317 -8.90 0.44 15.55
N GLY A 318 -8.81 0.78 14.27
CA GLY A 318 -7.53 0.96 13.58
C GLY A 318 -6.76 2.18 14.09
N ILE A 319 -7.43 3.32 14.30
CA ILE A 319 -6.79 4.51 14.88
C ILE A 319 -6.31 4.22 16.30
N LYS A 320 -7.15 3.60 17.13
CA LYS A 320 -6.80 3.20 18.50
C LYS A 320 -5.58 2.27 18.53
N ALA A 321 -5.54 1.26 17.65
CA ALA A 321 -4.39 0.36 17.52
C ALA A 321 -3.11 1.09 17.07
N TYR A 322 -3.25 2.18 16.31
CA TYR A 322 -2.12 2.95 15.81
C TYR A 322 -1.57 4.00 16.81
N ILE A 323 -2.36 4.46 17.78
CA ILE A 323 -1.97 5.49 18.76
C ILE A 323 -0.60 5.26 19.42
N PRO A 324 -0.24 4.05 19.92
CA PRO A 324 1.05 3.84 20.58
C PRO A 324 2.23 4.17 19.67
N GLU A 325 2.14 3.81 18.39
CA GLU A 325 3.17 4.07 17.40
C GLU A 325 3.20 5.56 16.99
N ILE A 326 2.03 6.21 16.86
CA ILE A 326 1.96 7.66 16.62
C ILE A 326 2.70 8.41 17.75
N LYS A 327 2.42 8.08 19.03
CA LYS A 327 3.10 8.67 20.19
C LYS A 327 4.61 8.40 20.18
N ARG A 328 5.02 7.15 19.91
CA ARG A 328 6.44 6.78 19.83
C ARG A 328 7.16 7.60 18.76
N LEU A 329 6.61 7.67 17.55
CA LEU A 329 7.18 8.44 16.44
C LEU A 329 7.23 9.93 16.72
N PHE A 330 6.22 10.46 17.42
CA PHE A 330 6.20 11.87 17.80
C PHE A 330 7.44 12.22 18.65
N GLU A 331 7.73 11.41 19.67
CA GLU A 331 8.89 11.61 20.54
C GLU A 331 10.21 11.28 19.84
N SER A 332 10.26 10.20 19.05
CA SER A 332 11.54 9.69 18.52
C SER A 332 11.96 10.28 17.18
N GLU A 333 11.02 10.81 16.39
CA GLU A 333 11.26 11.27 15.01
C GLU A 333 10.71 12.67 14.75
N PHE A 334 9.53 13.04 15.26
CA PHE A 334 8.88 14.31 14.89
C PHE A 334 9.42 15.52 15.67
N LYS A 335 9.72 15.36 16.96
CA LYS A 335 10.29 16.44 17.79
C LYS A 335 11.77 16.73 17.53
N LYS A 336 12.47 15.82 16.85
CA LYS A 336 13.89 15.97 16.50
C LYS A 336 14.03 16.86 15.29
#